data_AF-A0AAW6NIY9-F1
#
_entry.id   AF-A0AAW6NIY9-F1
#
_cell.length_a   1.000
_cell.length_b   1.000
_cell.length_c   1.000
_cell.angle_alpha   90.00
_cell.angle_beta   90.00
_cell.angle_gamma   90.00
#
_symmetry.space_group_name_H-M   'P 1'
#
loop_
_entity.id
_entity.type
_entity.pdbx_description
1 polymer ?
#
loop_
_entity_poly.entity_id
_entity_poly.type
_entity_poly.pdbx_seq_one_letter_code
_entity_poly.pdbx_strand_id
1 'polypeptide(L)'
;MLEMLMQWYRRRFSDPEAIALLVILVAGFGILFFFSGLLAPLLVAIVLAYLLEWPTARLEHIGCSRRWATSIVLVLFVGILLLMSFVVMPIAWQQGIYLIRDMPGMLNKLSDFAATLPRRYPALMDAGIIDAMAENMRARIMTMGDSVVKYSLASLVGLLTLAVYLVLVPLMVF
;
A
#
# COMPACT_ATOMS: atom_id res chain seq x y z
N MET A 1 37.80 15.87 -2.74
CA MET A 1 36.57 15.13 -2.34
C MET A 1 36.50 13.74 -2.97
N LEU A 2 36.72 13.60 -4.30
CA LEU A 2 36.77 12.28 -4.96
C LEU A 2 37.91 11.38 -4.45
N GLU A 3 39.09 11.92 -4.15
CA GLU A 3 40.22 11.14 -3.60
C GLU A 3 39.95 10.58 -2.21
N MET A 4 39.19 11.29 -1.38
CA MET A 4 38.77 10.84 -0.05
C MET A 4 37.74 9.70 -0.14
N LEU A 5 36.85 9.77 -1.13
CA LEU A 5 35.91 8.70 -1.51
C LEU A 5 36.66 7.46 -2.05
N MET A 6 37.72 7.67 -2.84
CA MET A 6 38.49 6.61 -3.48
C MET A 6 39.43 5.88 -2.50
N GLN A 7 39.98 6.60 -1.52
CA GLN A 7 40.72 5.99 -0.40
C GLN A 7 39.79 5.22 0.55
N TRP A 8 38.58 5.73 0.83
CA TRP A 8 37.56 5.00 1.61
C TRP A 8 37.13 3.71 0.90
N TYR A 9 36.89 3.79 -0.43
CA TYR A 9 36.58 2.63 -1.26
C TYR A 9 37.73 1.61 -1.21
N ARG A 10 38.98 2.00 -1.49
CA ARG A 10 40.13 1.07 -1.40
C ARG A 10 40.31 0.45 -0.01
N ARG A 11 40.09 1.18 1.08
CA ARG A 11 40.24 0.62 2.45
C ARG A 11 39.12 -0.36 2.82
N ARG A 12 37.90 -0.18 2.32
CA ARG A 12 36.74 -1.02 2.66
C ARG A 12 36.45 -2.12 1.62
N PHE A 13 36.90 -1.95 0.38
CA PHE A 13 36.78 -2.91 -0.73
C PHE A 13 38.08 -3.70 -1.01
N SER A 14 39.12 -3.58 -0.19
CA SER A 14 40.29 -4.48 -0.28
C SER A 14 40.06 -5.84 0.38
N ASP A 15 38.97 -5.99 1.14
CA ASP A 15 38.57 -7.28 1.71
C ASP A 15 37.74 -8.06 0.67
N PRO A 16 38.20 -9.25 0.22
CA PRO A 16 37.47 -10.09 -0.73
C PRO A 16 36.03 -10.39 -0.29
N GLU A 17 35.80 -10.46 1.02
CA GLU A 17 34.47 -10.68 1.61
C GLU A 17 33.53 -9.48 1.43
N ALA A 18 34.03 -8.24 1.49
CA ALA A 18 33.21 -7.06 1.28
C ALA A 18 32.74 -6.94 -0.18
N ILE A 19 33.60 -7.30 -1.14
CA ILE A 19 33.24 -7.40 -2.55
C ILE A 19 32.21 -8.52 -2.76
N ALA A 20 32.43 -9.70 -2.17
CA ALA A 20 31.49 -10.81 -2.27
C ALA A 20 30.11 -10.45 -1.71
N LEU A 21 30.05 -9.80 -0.54
CA LEU A 21 28.80 -9.28 0.04
C LEU A 21 28.13 -8.25 -0.88
N LEU A 22 28.88 -7.34 -1.49
CA LEU A 22 28.30 -6.38 -2.43
C LEU A 22 27.73 -7.07 -3.66
N VAL A 23 28.44 -8.05 -4.23
CA VAL A 23 27.96 -8.82 -5.39
C VAL A 23 26.69 -9.59 -5.02
N ILE A 24 26.66 -10.26 -3.87
CA ILE A 24 25.47 -10.98 -3.39
C ILE A 24 24.31 -10.01 -3.14
N LEU A 25 24.57 -8.84 -2.56
CA LEU A 25 23.54 -7.83 -2.31
C LEU A 25 22.95 -7.30 -3.61
N VAL A 26 23.80 -6.93 -4.58
CA VAL A 26 23.34 -6.40 -5.89
C VAL A 26 22.63 -7.49 -6.68
N ALA A 27 23.15 -8.72 -6.70
CA ALA A 27 22.51 -9.85 -7.36
C ALA A 27 21.17 -10.21 -6.70
N GLY A 28 21.13 -10.28 -5.38
CA GLY A 28 19.90 -10.55 -4.60
C GLY A 28 18.86 -9.46 -4.79
N PHE A 29 19.27 -8.18 -4.77
CA PHE A 29 18.39 -7.07 -5.07
C PHE A 29 17.90 -7.10 -6.51
N GLY A 30 18.78 -7.45 -7.46
CA GLY A 30 18.40 -7.64 -8.86
C GLY A 30 17.32 -8.71 -9.02
N ILE A 31 17.51 -9.88 -8.40
CA ILE A 31 16.53 -10.96 -8.39
C ILE A 31 15.22 -10.48 -7.77
N LEU A 32 15.27 -9.81 -6.61
CA LEU A 32 14.08 -9.26 -5.96
C LEU A 32 13.36 -8.24 -6.83
N PHE A 33 14.08 -7.39 -7.56
CA PHE A 33 13.50 -6.36 -8.41
C PHE A 33 12.82 -6.98 -9.64
N PHE A 34 13.53 -7.84 -10.38
CA PHE A 34 13.02 -8.46 -11.60
C PHE A 34 11.91 -9.49 -11.33
N PHE A 35 12.01 -10.25 -10.24
CA PHE A 35 11.03 -11.28 -9.87
C PHE A 35 10.07 -10.83 -8.75
N SER A 36 9.98 -9.52 -8.49
CA SER A 36 9.13 -8.96 -7.43
C SER A 36 7.69 -9.45 -7.47
N GLY A 37 7.08 -9.56 -8.66
CA GLY A 37 5.70 -10.03 -8.80
C GLY A 37 5.46 -11.49 -8.38
N LEU A 38 6.47 -12.36 -8.53
CA LEU A 38 6.39 -13.77 -8.14
C LEU A 38 6.89 -14.00 -6.70
N LEU A 39 7.90 -13.24 -6.28
CA LEU A 39 8.52 -13.37 -4.95
C LEU A 39 7.73 -12.64 -3.87
N ALA A 40 6.94 -11.61 -4.21
CA ALA A 40 6.12 -10.88 -3.24
C ALA A 40 5.25 -11.81 -2.35
N PRO A 41 4.42 -12.71 -2.90
CA PRO A 41 3.61 -13.59 -2.06
C PRO A 41 4.46 -14.58 -1.26
N LEU A 42 5.59 -15.04 -1.80
CA LEU A 42 6.53 -15.91 -1.09
C LEU A 42 7.14 -15.20 0.13
N LEU A 43 7.61 -13.97 -0.04
CA LEU A 43 8.18 -13.17 1.05
C LEU A 43 7.14 -12.89 2.13
N VAL A 44 5.92 -12.53 1.73
CA VAL A 44 4.80 -12.32 2.66
C VAL A 44 4.50 -13.60 3.43
N ALA A 45 4.46 -14.75 2.75
CA ALA A 45 4.26 -16.04 3.41
C ALA A 45 5.36 -16.36 4.43
N ILE A 46 6.63 -16.16 4.10
CA ILE A 46 7.75 -16.40 5.04
C ILE A 46 7.63 -15.52 6.28
N VAL A 47 7.34 -14.23 6.10
CA VAL A 47 7.16 -13.29 7.22
C VAL A 47 5.98 -13.70 8.10
N LEU A 48 4.85 -14.07 7.48
CA LEU A 48 3.66 -14.51 8.22
C LEU A 48 3.90 -15.85 8.90
N ALA A 49 4.59 -16.79 8.28
CA ALA A 49 4.94 -18.07 8.90
C ALA A 49 5.76 -17.86 10.17
N TYR A 50 6.78 -16.98 10.10
CA TYR A 50 7.56 -16.63 11.29
C TYR A 50 6.70 -15.96 12.38
N LEU A 51 5.76 -15.09 11.98
CA LEU A 51 4.85 -14.42 12.92
C LEU A 51 3.85 -15.39 13.57
N LEU A 52 3.36 -16.38 12.81
CA LEU A 52 2.39 -17.39 13.23
C LEU A 52 3.02 -18.57 13.96
N GLU A 53 4.33 -18.78 13.85
CA GLU A 53 5.06 -19.78 14.62
C GLU A 53 5.03 -19.45 16.13
N TRP A 54 5.13 -18.16 16.49
CA TRP A 54 5.07 -17.72 17.89
C TRP A 54 3.76 -18.12 18.63
N PRO A 55 2.55 -17.82 18.12
CA PRO A 55 1.32 -18.28 18.76
C PRO A 55 1.17 -19.81 18.71
N THR A 56 1.63 -20.46 17.63
CA THR A 56 1.57 -21.92 17.51
C THR A 56 2.41 -22.61 18.59
N ALA A 57 3.66 -22.17 18.79
CA ALA A 57 4.53 -22.66 19.86
C ALA A 57 3.94 -22.40 21.26
N ARG A 58 3.28 -21.25 21.46
CA ARG A 58 2.62 -20.94 22.74
C ARG A 58 1.45 -21.89 23.04
N LEU A 59 0.70 -22.30 22.01
CA LEU A 59 -0.36 -23.31 22.13
C LEU A 59 0.20 -24.72 22.38
N GLU A 60 1.35 -25.07 21.78
CA GLU A 60 2.04 -26.34 22.07
C GLU A 60 2.49 -26.43 23.53
N HIS A 61 3.00 -25.33 24.10
CA HIS A 61 3.39 -25.27 25.52
C HIS A 61 2.22 -25.48 26.50
N ILE A 62 0.97 -25.27 26.06
CA ILE A 62 -0.25 -25.50 26.87
C ILE A 62 -0.70 -26.98 26.78
N GLY A 63 -0.03 -27.80 25.97
CA GLY A 63 -0.28 -29.24 25.86
C GLY A 63 -1.05 -29.66 24.61
N CYS A 64 -1.28 -28.77 23.65
CA CYS A 64 -1.81 -29.14 22.34
C CYS A 64 -0.74 -29.83 21.49
N SER A 65 -1.12 -30.89 20.76
CA SER A 65 -0.20 -31.46 19.77
C SER A 65 -0.03 -30.51 18.58
N ARG A 66 1.17 -30.48 18.00
CA ARG A 66 1.55 -29.58 16.89
C ARG A 66 0.50 -29.44 15.80
N ARG A 67 -0.09 -30.57 15.35
CA ARG A 67 -1.12 -30.57 14.31
C ARG A 67 -2.39 -29.79 14.70
N TRP A 68 -2.81 -29.91 15.96
CA TRP A 68 -3.98 -29.19 16.48
C TRP A 68 -3.66 -27.72 16.72
N ALA A 69 -2.49 -27.42 17.27
CA ALA A 69 -2.04 -26.05 17.47
C ALA A 69 -1.99 -25.28 16.14
N THR A 70 -1.35 -25.85 15.11
CA THR A 70 -1.27 -25.27 13.77
C THR A 70 -2.65 -25.08 13.13
N SER A 71 -3.53 -26.09 13.20
CA SER A 71 -4.88 -26.01 12.63
C SER A 71 -5.72 -24.91 13.28
N ILE A 72 -5.66 -24.78 14.61
CA ILE A 72 -6.40 -23.77 15.36
C ILE A 72 -5.90 -22.37 15.00
N VAL A 73 -4.58 -22.16 14.97
CA VAL A 73 -3.97 -20.87 14.63
C VAL A 73 -4.31 -20.49 13.19
N LEU A 74 -4.24 -21.41 12.25
CA LEU A 74 -4.62 -21.19 10.85
C LEU A 74 -6.08 -20.76 10.73
N VAL A 75 -7.02 -21.50 11.32
CA VAL A 75 -8.45 -21.19 11.25
C VAL A 75 -8.76 -19.84 11.90
N LEU A 76 -8.14 -19.55 13.04
CA LEU A 76 -8.30 -18.28 13.73
C LEU A 76 -7.73 -17.11 12.91
N PHE A 77 -6.54 -17.27 12.35
CA PHE A 77 -5.89 -16.25 11.52
C PHE A 77 -6.70 -15.95 10.25
N VAL A 78 -7.08 -16.98 9.49
CA VAL A 78 -7.91 -16.83 8.29
C VAL A 78 -9.27 -16.25 8.65
N GLY A 79 -9.87 -16.69 9.77
CA GLY A 79 -11.14 -16.16 10.26
C GLY A 79 -11.08 -14.66 10.58
N ILE A 80 -10.03 -14.21 11.27
CA ILE A 80 -9.81 -12.79 11.56
C ILE A 80 -9.58 -11.99 10.28
N LEU A 81 -8.77 -12.49 9.34
CA LEU A 81 -8.53 -11.83 8.05
C LEU A 81 -9.82 -11.68 7.24
N LEU A 82 -10.62 -12.74 7.15
CA LEU A 82 -11.91 -12.69 6.46
C LEU A 82 -12.85 -11.70 7.16
N LEU A 83 -12.96 -11.72 8.48
CA LEU A 83 -13.80 -10.80 9.23
C LEU A 83 -13.37 -9.34 9.00
N MET A 84 -12.07 -9.05 9.10
CA MET A 84 -11.50 -7.74 8.77
C MET A 84 -11.81 -7.34 7.33
N SER A 85 -11.61 -8.23 6.35
CA SER A 85 -11.91 -7.95 4.95
C SER A 85 -13.39 -7.65 4.73
N PHE A 86 -14.29 -8.48 5.26
CA PHE A 86 -15.73 -8.31 5.10
C PHE A 86 -16.31 -7.12 5.86
N VAL A 87 -15.66 -6.63 6.92
CA VAL A 87 -16.11 -5.45 7.68
C VAL A 87 -15.47 -4.16 7.15
N VAL A 88 -14.15 -4.16 6.93
CA VAL A 88 -13.41 -2.96 6.52
C VAL A 88 -13.68 -2.61 5.07
N MET A 89 -13.74 -3.60 4.17
CA MET A 89 -13.97 -3.36 2.74
C MET A 89 -15.30 -2.64 2.44
N PRO A 90 -16.47 -3.05 2.98
CA PRO A 90 -17.71 -2.31 2.71
C PRO A 90 -17.71 -0.93 3.35
N ILE A 91 -17.11 -0.77 4.54
CA ILE A 91 -16.98 0.54 5.19
C ILE A 91 -16.11 1.46 4.34
N ALA A 92 -14.96 0.98 3.87
CA ALA A 92 -14.07 1.75 2.99
C ALA A 92 -14.74 2.10 1.66
N TRP A 93 -15.53 1.18 1.09
CA TRP A 93 -16.31 1.43 -0.12
C TRP A 93 -17.38 2.51 0.10
N GLN A 94 -18.16 2.39 1.18
CA GLN A 94 -19.15 3.40 1.56
C GLN A 94 -18.51 4.76 1.82
N GLN A 95 -17.39 4.80 2.54
CA GLN A 95 -16.61 6.02 2.78
C GLN A 95 -16.11 6.64 1.47
N GLY A 96 -15.66 5.85 0.51
CA GLY A 96 -15.27 6.33 -0.82
C GLY A 96 -16.44 6.98 -1.56
N ILE A 97 -17.63 6.37 -1.53
CA ILE A 97 -18.85 6.94 -2.13
C ILE A 97 -19.24 8.25 -1.44
N TYR A 98 -19.22 8.29 -0.10
CA TYR A 98 -19.51 9.51 0.66
C TYR A 98 -18.54 10.63 0.31
N LEU A 99 -17.24 10.34 0.20
CA LEU A 99 -16.25 11.32 -0.20
C LEU A 99 -16.58 11.90 -1.58
N ILE A 100 -16.88 11.06 -2.57
CA ILE A 100 -17.23 11.52 -3.93
C ILE A 100 -18.52 12.37 -3.92
N ARG A 101 -19.54 11.95 -3.16
CA ARG A 101 -20.82 12.64 -3.08
C ARG A 101 -20.72 13.98 -2.36
N ASP A 102 -19.94 14.04 -1.30
CA ASP A 102 -19.86 15.21 -0.42
C ASP A 102 -18.77 16.20 -0.86
N MET A 103 -17.79 15.75 -1.68
CA MET A 103 -16.75 16.58 -2.29
C MET A 103 -17.30 17.85 -2.98
N PRO A 104 -18.28 17.81 -3.91
CA PRO A 104 -18.80 19.02 -4.53
C PRO A 104 -19.39 20.00 -3.51
N GLY A 105 -20.04 19.50 -2.45
CA GLY A 105 -20.56 20.35 -1.37
C GLY A 105 -19.44 20.98 -0.52
N MET A 106 -18.38 20.23 -0.24
CA MET A 106 -17.18 20.75 0.44
C MET A 106 -16.49 21.83 -0.40
N LEU A 107 -16.40 21.62 -1.71
CA LEU A 107 -15.84 22.58 -2.65
C LEU A 107 -16.70 23.84 -2.75
N ASN A 108 -18.04 23.73 -2.74
CA ASN A 108 -18.91 24.90 -2.70
C ASN A 108 -18.72 25.73 -1.42
N LYS A 109 -18.59 25.08 -0.25
CA LYS A 109 -18.25 25.79 1.00
C LYS A 109 -16.88 26.46 0.93
N LEU A 110 -15.91 25.82 0.27
CA LEU A 110 -14.60 26.40 0.02
C LEU A 110 -14.68 27.61 -0.91
N SER A 111 -15.49 27.53 -1.97
CA SER A 111 -15.76 28.62 -2.91
C SER A 111 -16.50 29.78 -2.26
N ASP A 112 -17.49 29.52 -1.40
CA ASP A 112 -18.19 30.56 -0.64
C ASP A 112 -17.24 31.28 0.32
N PHE A 113 -16.36 30.54 1.00
CA PHE A 113 -15.29 31.13 1.82
C PHE A 113 -14.32 31.92 0.95
N ALA A 114 -13.90 31.38 -0.19
CA ALA A 114 -13.03 32.05 -1.15
C ALA A 114 -13.68 33.33 -1.72
N ALA A 115 -14.99 33.37 -1.92
CA ALA A 115 -15.72 34.54 -2.39
C ALA A 115 -15.76 35.68 -1.34
N THR A 116 -15.54 35.37 -0.05
CA THR A 116 -15.36 36.40 0.98
C THR A 116 -13.97 37.06 0.95
N LEU A 117 -12.95 36.42 0.35
CA LEU A 117 -11.60 36.96 0.26
C LEU A 117 -11.48 38.20 -0.67
N PRO A 118 -12.03 38.22 -1.90
CA PRO A 118 -12.02 39.40 -2.77
C PRO A 118 -12.67 40.63 -2.14
N ARG A 119 -13.73 40.43 -1.33
CA ARG A 119 -14.37 41.54 -0.59
C ARG A 119 -13.48 42.13 0.50
N ARG A 120 -12.56 41.34 1.06
CA ARG A 120 -11.68 41.74 2.16
C ARG A 120 -10.29 42.18 1.68
N TYR A 121 -9.83 41.68 0.54
CA TYR A 121 -8.53 41.98 -0.09
C TYR A 121 -8.64 42.15 -1.62
N PRO A 122 -9.31 43.22 -2.10
CA PRO A 122 -9.53 43.47 -3.52
C PRO A 122 -8.25 43.76 -4.33
N ALA A 123 -7.13 44.07 -3.68
CA ALA A 123 -5.83 44.32 -4.34
C ALA A 123 -5.06 43.04 -4.72
N LEU A 124 -5.50 41.85 -4.27
CA LEU A 124 -4.76 40.58 -4.43
C LEU A 124 -5.55 39.48 -5.16
N MET A 125 -6.88 39.58 -5.28
CA MET A 125 -7.73 38.60 -5.97
C MET A 125 -8.72 39.30 -6.92
N ASP A 126 -8.48 39.15 -8.22
CA ASP A 126 -9.35 39.64 -9.29
C ASP A 126 -10.40 38.58 -9.68
N ALA A 127 -11.59 39.02 -10.11
CA ALA A 127 -12.75 38.13 -10.36
C ALA A 127 -12.46 37.06 -11.43
N GLY A 128 -11.60 37.37 -12.41
CA GLY A 128 -11.21 36.42 -13.46
C GLY A 128 -10.41 35.20 -12.96
N ILE A 129 -9.74 35.29 -11.81
CA ILE A 129 -9.00 34.16 -11.23
C ILE A 129 -9.97 33.11 -10.65
N ILE A 130 -11.11 33.56 -10.13
CA ILE A 130 -12.14 32.67 -9.58
C ILE A 130 -12.84 31.91 -10.71
N ASP A 131 -13.17 32.59 -11.81
CA ASP A 131 -13.76 31.95 -12.98
C ASP A 131 -12.80 30.94 -13.62
N ALA A 132 -11.51 31.30 -13.77
CA ALA A 132 -10.49 30.38 -14.27
C ALA A 132 -10.28 29.16 -13.33
N MET A 133 -10.36 29.33 -12.01
CA MET A 133 -10.31 28.21 -11.06
C MET A 133 -11.54 27.31 -11.18
N ALA A 134 -12.75 27.90 -11.28
CA ALA A 134 -13.99 27.14 -11.43
C ALA A 134 -13.99 26.33 -12.73
N GLU A 135 -13.49 26.89 -13.83
CA GLU A 135 -13.37 26.20 -15.12
C GLU A 135 -12.33 25.07 -15.07
N ASN A 136 -11.17 25.30 -14.45
CA ASN A 136 -10.15 24.26 -14.23
C ASN A 136 -10.64 23.12 -13.32
N MET A 137 -11.44 23.43 -12.29
CA MET A 137 -12.05 22.40 -11.44
C MET A 137 -13.06 21.56 -12.21
N ARG A 138 -13.90 22.19 -13.04
CA ARG A 138 -14.86 21.46 -13.90
C ARG A 138 -14.13 20.53 -14.87
N ALA A 139 -13.06 21.01 -15.51
CA ALA A 139 -12.24 20.19 -16.39
C ALA A 139 -11.59 19.00 -15.64
N ARG A 140 -11.04 19.24 -14.44
CA ARG A 140 -10.45 18.19 -13.61
C ARG A 140 -11.46 17.14 -13.16
N ILE A 141 -12.68 17.53 -12.78
CA ILE A 141 -13.75 16.60 -12.40
C ILE A 141 -14.12 15.69 -13.58
N MET A 142 -14.19 16.23 -14.80
CA MET A 142 -14.42 15.40 -16.00
C MET A 142 -13.27 14.40 -16.24
N THR A 143 -12.01 14.82 -16.12
CA THR A 143 -10.86 13.91 -16.28
C THR A 143 -10.74 12.87 -15.15
N MET A 144 -11.20 13.21 -13.94
CA MET A 144 -11.29 12.25 -12.83
C MET A 144 -12.34 11.18 -13.11
N GLY A 145 -13.46 11.52 -13.77
CA GLY A 145 -14.48 10.56 -14.20
C GLY A 145 -13.91 9.44 -15.06
N ASP A 146 -13.15 9.78 -16.11
CA ASP A 146 -12.47 8.80 -16.97
C ASP A 146 -11.46 7.94 -16.20
N SER A 147 -10.77 8.55 -15.23
CA SER A 147 -9.79 7.85 -14.40
C SER A 147 -10.46 6.86 -13.44
N VAL A 148 -11.57 7.24 -12.80
CA VAL A 148 -12.33 6.37 -11.89
C VAL A 148 -12.82 5.11 -12.61
N VAL A 149 -13.29 5.24 -13.86
CA VAL A 149 -13.71 4.07 -14.66
C VAL A 149 -12.54 3.12 -14.93
N LYS A 150 -11.38 3.65 -15.36
CA LYS A 150 -10.16 2.85 -15.58
C LYS A 150 -9.66 2.20 -14.28
N TYR A 151 -9.67 2.92 -13.17
CA TYR A 151 -9.30 2.40 -11.86
C TYR A 151 -10.28 1.35 -11.35
N SER A 152 -11.58 1.47 -11.63
CA SER A 152 -12.57 0.44 -11.28
C SER A 152 -12.32 -0.87 -12.04
N LEU A 153 -11.93 -0.81 -13.31
CA LEU A 153 -11.55 -1.99 -14.08
C LEU A 153 -10.25 -2.61 -13.56
N ALA A 154 -9.25 -1.77 -13.23
CA ALA A 154 -8.00 -2.21 -12.65
C ALA A 154 -8.18 -2.78 -11.22
N SER A 155 -9.11 -2.25 -10.44
CA SER A 155 -9.38 -2.74 -9.08
C SER A 155 -9.95 -4.15 -9.09
N LEU A 156 -10.68 -4.53 -10.15
CA LEU A 156 -11.17 -5.90 -10.33
C LEU A 156 -10.00 -6.89 -10.46
N VAL A 157 -8.97 -6.54 -11.22
CA VAL A 157 -7.72 -7.31 -11.35
C VAL A 157 -6.96 -7.32 -10.01
N GLY A 158 -6.94 -6.20 -9.29
CA GLY A 158 -6.37 -6.10 -7.96
C GLY A 158 -7.09 -7.01 -6.95
N LEU A 159 -8.42 -7.06 -6.97
CA LEU A 159 -9.23 -7.93 -6.14
C LEU A 159 -8.97 -9.40 -6.44
N LEU A 160 -8.83 -9.76 -7.72
CA LEU A 160 -8.47 -11.12 -8.12
C LEU A 160 -7.08 -11.49 -7.60
N THR A 161 -6.11 -10.59 -7.72
CA THR A 161 -4.75 -10.79 -7.18
C THR A 161 -4.77 -10.97 -5.66
N LEU A 162 -5.56 -10.16 -4.96
CA LEU A 162 -5.72 -10.24 -3.51
C LEU A 162 -6.41 -11.54 -3.08
N ALA A 163 -7.44 -11.97 -3.82
CA ALA A 163 -8.10 -13.26 -3.60
C ALA A 163 -7.14 -14.44 -3.80
N VAL A 164 -6.29 -14.39 -4.83
CA VAL A 164 -5.23 -15.39 -5.04
C VAL A 164 -4.24 -15.37 -3.86
N TYR A 165 -3.81 -14.19 -3.40
CA TYR A 165 -2.89 -14.08 -2.26
C TYR A 165 -3.52 -14.59 -0.96
N LEU A 166 -4.81 -14.33 -0.74
CA LEU A 166 -5.55 -14.81 0.43
C LEU A 166 -5.55 -16.34 0.53
N VAL A 167 -5.50 -17.05 -0.61
CA VAL A 167 -5.45 -18.52 -0.65
C VAL A 167 -4.01 -19.03 -0.65
N LEU A 168 -3.15 -18.44 -1.48
CA LEU A 168 -1.77 -18.89 -1.69
C LEU A 168 -0.91 -18.70 -0.43
N VAL A 169 -1.07 -17.58 0.28
CA VAL A 169 -0.24 -17.25 1.44
C VAL A 169 -0.46 -18.23 2.59
N PRO A 170 -1.69 -18.51 3.05
CA PRO A 170 -1.92 -19.55 4.06
C PRO A 170 -1.41 -20.93 3.62
N LEU A 171 -1.55 -21.28 2.35
CA LEU A 171 -1.06 -22.55 1.82
C LEU A 171 0.48 -22.67 1.85
N MET A 172 1.20 -21.55 1.71
CA MET A 172 2.66 -21.54 1.81
C MET A 172 3.16 -21.48 3.26
N VAL A 173 2.35 -20.95 4.17
CA VAL A 173 2.69 -20.80 5.59
C VAL A 173 2.61 -22.15 6.34
N PHE A 174 1.67 -23.01 5.95
CA PHE A 174 1.29 -24.22 6.68
C PHE A 174 1.41 -25.49 5.82
#